data_AF-A0A0K0PWI0-F1
#
_entry.id   AF-A0A0K0PWI0-F1
#
_cell.length_a   1.000
_cell.length_b   1.000
_cell.length_c   1.000
_cell.angle_alpha   90.00
_cell.angle_beta   90.00
_cell.angle_gamma   90.00
#
_symmetry.space_group_name_H-M   'P 1'
#
loop_
_entity.id
_entity.type
_entity.pdbx_description
1 polymer ?
#
loop_
_entity_poly.entity_id
_entity_poly.type
_entity_poly.pdbx_seq_one_letter_code
_entity_poly.pdbx_strand_id
1 'polypeptide(L)'
;MSLKKIRPILLLTFLCCQVESGRTNCRNPSSVHKLARGLSRYKLKDLPESFYLMDKLRNKVTVPPQYKGSVYVNLDNENTTCPATLENKLHVCPGYKVMEYDRFRIPSMMLQVHCKCNGCLGSPDKACVRLFYYTRVLRVTGCNEKGVYVCDYFWEKVSNGCVCIKNDRQTMPRG
;
A
#
# COMPACT_ATOMS: atom_id res chain seq x y z
N MET A 1 -32.45 -58.15 -22.37
CA MET A 1 -32.51 -57.53 -21.03
C MET A 1 -31.11 -57.15 -20.58
N SER A 2 -30.78 -55.86 -20.55
CA SER A 2 -29.64 -55.34 -19.78
C SER A 2 -29.85 -53.85 -19.52
N LEU A 3 -30.44 -53.55 -18.35
CA LEU A 3 -30.48 -52.21 -17.77
C LEU A 3 -29.07 -51.87 -17.28
N LYS A 4 -28.32 -51.04 -18.01
CA LYS A 4 -27.09 -50.44 -17.49
C LYS A 4 -27.44 -49.15 -16.75
N LYS A 5 -27.26 -49.23 -15.43
CA LYS A 5 -27.33 -48.16 -14.44
C LYS A 5 -26.52 -46.94 -14.88
N ILE A 6 -27.19 -45.81 -15.05
CA ILE A 6 -26.58 -44.49 -15.18
C ILE A 6 -26.02 -44.10 -13.81
N ARG A 7 -24.69 -43.97 -13.71
CA ARG A 7 -24.00 -43.57 -12.47
C ARG A 7 -24.24 -42.07 -12.20
N PRO A 8 -24.64 -41.67 -10.98
CA PRO A 8 -24.78 -40.26 -10.59
C PRO A 8 -23.41 -39.73 -10.17
N ILE A 9 -22.53 -39.46 -11.13
CA ILE A 9 -21.22 -38.82 -10.87
C ILE A 9 -21.12 -37.46 -11.61
N LEU A 10 -22.24 -36.98 -12.16
CA LEU A 10 -22.28 -35.72 -12.93
C LEU A 10 -22.89 -34.53 -12.18
N LEU A 11 -23.20 -34.65 -10.88
CA LEU A 11 -23.88 -33.58 -10.11
C LEU A 11 -23.03 -32.89 -9.03
N LEU A 12 -21.76 -33.27 -8.85
CA LEU A 12 -20.89 -32.70 -7.81
C LEU A 12 -19.76 -31.80 -8.34
N THR A 13 -19.66 -31.60 -9.66
CA THR A 13 -18.70 -30.65 -10.26
C THR A 13 -19.32 -29.29 -10.58
N PHE A 14 -20.62 -29.10 -10.30
CA PHE A 14 -21.33 -27.84 -10.56
C PHE A 14 -21.30 -26.84 -9.38
N LEU A 15 -20.56 -27.14 -8.31
CA LEU A 15 -20.48 -26.31 -7.08
C LEU A 15 -19.06 -25.80 -6.73
N CYS A 16 -18.14 -25.79 -7.70
CA CYS A 16 -16.89 -25.02 -7.60
C CYS A 16 -16.90 -23.75 -8.46
N CYS A 17 -18.03 -23.38 -9.04
CA CYS A 17 -18.23 -22.02 -9.51
C CYS A 17 -18.28 -21.08 -8.30
N GLN A 18 -17.29 -20.18 -8.18
CA GLN A 18 -17.31 -18.86 -7.49
C GLN A 18 -16.19 -18.60 -6.47
N VAL A 19 -15.26 -19.51 -6.17
CA VAL A 19 -14.13 -19.18 -5.27
C VAL A 19 -12.88 -18.76 -6.05
N GLU A 20 -13.06 -17.75 -6.89
CA GLU A 20 -12.06 -16.73 -7.23
C GLU A 20 -12.82 -15.64 -7.98
N SER A 21 -13.67 -14.94 -7.22
CA SER A 21 -14.35 -13.72 -7.64
C SER A 21 -13.34 -12.83 -8.36
N GLY A 22 -13.49 -12.73 -9.69
CA GLY A 22 -12.70 -11.85 -10.51
C GLY A 22 -12.75 -10.47 -9.90
N ARG A 23 -11.59 -9.98 -9.41
CA ARG A 23 -11.36 -8.67 -8.81
C ARG A 23 -12.42 -7.67 -9.30
N THR A 24 -13.45 -7.43 -8.49
CA THR A 24 -14.73 -6.82 -8.86
C THR A 24 -14.60 -5.74 -9.94
N ASN A 25 -15.09 -5.97 -11.15
CA ASN A 25 -15.02 -5.02 -12.26
C ASN A 25 -16.20 -4.04 -12.22
N CYS A 26 -16.09 -3.01 -11.39
CA CYS A 26 -17.05 -1.91 -11.37
C CYS A 26 -16.56 -0.74 -12.23
N ARG A 27 -17.50 0.13 -12.64
CA ARG A 27 -17.18 1.33 -13.41
C ARG A 27 -16.74 2.45 -12.45
N ASN A 28 -15.76 3.23 -12.88
CA ASN A 28 -15.39 4.46 -12.20
C ASN A 28 -16.56 5.46 -12.19
N PRO A 29 -16.82 6.17 -11.06
CA PRO A 29 -17.85 7.19 -11.05
C PRO A 29 -17.52 8.31 -12.07
N SER A 30 -18.53 8.82 -12.77
CA SER A 30 -18.36 9.93 -13.72
C SER A 30 -17.78 11.19 -13.07
N SER A 31 -17.93 11.30 -11.74
CA SER A 31 -17.44 12.40 -10.90
C SER A 31 -16.02 12.20 -10.35
N VAL A 32 -15.26 11.17 -10.76
CA VAL A 32 -13.88 10.94 -10.29
C VAL A 32 -13.02 12.21 -10.37
N HIS A 33 -13.13 12.98 -11.46
CA HIS A 33 -12.41 14.24 -11.63
C HIS A 33 -12.84 15.34 -10.64
N LYS A 34 -14.11 15.35 -10.20
CA LYS A 34 -14.59 16.26 -9.15
C LYS A 34 -14.03 15.85 -7.78
N LEU A 35 -14.03 14.56 -7.48
CA LEU A 35 -13.48 14.01 -6.23
C LEU A 35 -11.96 14.24 -6.13
N ALA A 36 -11.22 13.98 -7.22
CA ALA A 36 -9.77 14.21 -7.30
C ALA A 36 -9.41 15.71 -7.20
N ARG A 37 -10.23 16.62 -7.75
CA ARG A 37 -10.06 18.06 -7.52
C ARG A 37 -10.23 18.45 -6.05
N GLY A 38 -11.08 17.76 -5.30
CA GLY A 38 -11.20 17.91 -3.85
C GLY A 38 -9.92 17.56 -3.10
N LEU A 39 -9.15 16.57 -3.58
CA LEU A 39 -7.81 16.28 -3.05
C LEU A 39 -6.85 17.45 -3.27
N SER A 40 -6.83 18.02 -4.48
CA SER A 40 -5.91 19.10 -4.88
C SER A 40 -6.23 20.47 -4.27
N ARG A 41 -7.49 20.75 -3.90
CA ARG A 41 -7.91 22.05 -3.34
C ARG A 41 -7.53 22.28 -1.88
N TYR A 42 -7.20 21.24 -1.12
CA TYR A 42 -6.63 21.42 0.21
C TYR A 42 -5.14 21.74 0.05
N LYS A 43 -4.73 22.95 0.43
CA LYS A 43 -3.33 23.36 0.40
C LYS A 43 -2.54 22.42 1.32
N LEU A 44 -1.57 21.70 0.75
CA LEU A 44 -0.58 20.91 1.51
C LEU A 44 0.20 21.73 2.55
N LYS A 45 0.10 23.07 2.52
CA LYS A 45 0.78 24.00 3.43
C LYS A 45 0.09 24.17 4.79
N ASP A 46 -1.11 23.64 4.98
CA ASP A 46 -1.90 23.83 6.21
C ASP A 46 -1.99 22.56 7.07
N LEU A 47 -0.93 21.74 7.12
CA LEU A 47 -0.93 20.53 7.93
C LEU A 47 -0.31 20.80 9.32
N PRO A 48 -1.11 20.92 10.39
CA PRO A 48 -0.61 21.17 11.74
C PRO A 48 0.21 20.00 12.26
N GLU A 49 1.12 20.28 13.19
CA GLU A 49 2.07 19.37 13.87
C GLU A 49 1.44 18.06 14.41
N SER A 50 0.13 18.05 14.61
CA SER A 50 -0.70 16.84 14.80
C SER A 50 -0.58 15.78 13.68
N PHE A 51 0.06 16.10 12.56
CA PHE A 51 0.32 15.17 11.46
C PHE A 51 1.21 13.99 11.87
N TYR A 52 2.06 14.17 12.89
CA TYR A 52 2.83 13.11 13.54
C TYR A 52 1.99 12.26 14.52
N LEU A 53 0.76 12.67 14.83
CA LEU A 53 -0.18 11.99 15.72
C LEU A 53 -1.30 11.24 14.96
N MET A 54 -1.24 11.19 13.63
CA MET A 54 -2.28 10.64 12.74
C MET A 54 -2.51 9.12 12.88
N ASP A 55 -1.59 8.37 13.52
CA ASP A 55 -1.82 6.94 13.79
C ASP A 55 -3.07 6.69 14.65
N LYS A 56 -3.48 7.65 15.48
CA LYS A 56 -4.71 7.57 16.28
C LYS A 56 -5.98 7.91 15.50
N LEU A 57 -5.87 8.63 14.38
CA LEU A 57 -7.00 8.98 13.50
C LEU A 57 -7.29 7.89 12.44
N ARG A 58 -6.40 6.89 12.32
CA ARG A 58 -6.38 5.82 11.30
C ARG A 58 -7.52 4.78 11.42
N ASN A 59 -8.19 4.69 12.56
CA ASN A 59 -8.93 3.48 12.94
C ASN A 59 -10.43 3.45 12.59
N LYS A 60 -10.96 4.38 11.79
CA LYS A 60 -12.41 4.42 11.54
C LYS A 60 -12.88 3.84 10.21
N VAL A 61 -12.00 3.56 9.25
CA VAL A 61 -12.44 3.01 7.95
C VAL A 61 -11.55 1.85 7.53
N THR A 62 -12.11 0.64 7.50
CA THR A 62 -11.41 -0.57 7.05
C THR A 62 -11.66 -0.75 5.56
N VAL A 63 -10.60 -0.68 4.74
CA VAL A 63 -10.71 -1.05 3.32
C VAL A 63 -10.96 -2.56 3.22
N PRO A 64 -12.01 -3.01 2.51
CA PRO A 64 -12.26 -4.43 2.33
C PRO A 64 -11.07 -5.14 1.63
N PRO A 65 -10.73 -6.39 1.96
CA PRO A 65 -9.58 -7.10 1.39
C PRO A 65 -9.54 -7.15 -0.13
N GLN A 66 -10.70 -7.22 -0.80
CA GLN A 66 -10.80 -7.24 -2.26
C GLN A 66 -10.37 -5.91 -2.93
N TYR A 67 -10.35 -4.82 -2.17
CA TYR A 67 -9.86 -3.50 -2.60
C TYR A 67 -8.50 -3.15 -1.98
N LYS A 68 -7.80 -4.16 -1.46
CA LYS A 68 -6.42 -4.05 -0.99
C LYS A 68 -5.48 -4.74 -1.97
N GLY A 69 -4.42 -4.04 -2.36
CA GLY A 69 -3.36 -4.62 -3.17
C GLY A 69 -2.59 -3.53 -3.89
N SER A 70 -1.32 -3.40 -3.56
CA SER A 70 -0.39 -2.56 -4.28
C SER A 70 0.74 -3.39 -4.90
N VAL A 71 1.21 -2.95 -6.05
CA VAL A 71 2.36 -3.50 -6.77
C VAL A 71 3.47 -2.46 -6.73
N TYR A 72 4.68 -2.87 -6.38
CA TYR A 72 5.84 -1.98 -6.35
C TYR A 72 6.76 -2.31 -7.51
N VAL A 73 7.07 -1.30 -8.32
CA VAL A 73 8.00 -1.39 -9.45
C VAL A 73 9.24 -0.57 -9.10
N ASN A 74 10.41 -1.19 -9.16
CA ASN A 74 11.66 -0.46 -9.01
C ASN A 74 11.85 0.47 -10.21
N LEU A 75 12.17 1.74 -9.97
CA LEU A 75 12.43 2.69 -11.03
C LEU A 75 13.89 2.58 -11.48
N ASP A 76 14.10 2.51 -12.80
CA ASP A 76 15.39 2.69 -13.49
C ASP A 76 16.55 1.82 -13.02
N ASN A 77 16.31 0.51 -12.78
CA ASN A 77 17.33 -0.45 -12.35
C ASN A 77 18.18 0.06 -11.16
N GLU A 78 17.62 0.95 -10.32
CA GLU A 78 18.34 1.46 -9.16
C GLU A 78 18.81 0.28 -8.32
N ASN A 79 20.12 0.21 -8.07
CA ASN A 79 20.71 -0.89 -7.31
C ASN A 79 20.05 -0.97 -5.93
N THR A 80 19.40 -2.10 -5.65
CA THR A 80 18.70 -2.36 -4.39
C THR A 80 19.64 -2.86 -3.30
N THR A 81 20.88 -3.22 -3.66
CA THR A 81 21.89 -3.77 -2.76
C THR A 81 22.37 -2.71 -1.78
N CYS A 82 22.50 -3.10 -0.51
CA CYS A 82 23.15 -2.27 0.50
C CYS A 82 24.64 -2.07 0.14
N PRO A 83 25.14 -0.84 0.01
CA PRO A 83 26.54 -0.61 -0.28
C PRO A 83 27.42 -1.03 0.91
N ALA A 84 28.55 -1.67 0.63
CA ALA A 84 29.47 -2.17 1.66
C ALA A 84 30.21 -1.04 2.38
N THR A 85 30.46 0.06 1.69
CA THR A 85 31.23 1.21 2.20
C THR A 85 30.49 2.51 1.95
N LEU A 86 30.79 3.49 2.80
CA LEU A 86 30.20 4.82 2.75
C LEU A 86 31.00 5.70 1.78
N GLU A 87 30.82 5.50 0.47
CA GLU A 87 31.62 6.19 -0.56
C GLU A 87 31.59 7.72 -0.44
N ASN A 88 30.48 8.30 0.07
CA ASN A 88 30.28 9.75 0.10
C ASN A 88 29.86 10.36 1.45
N LYS A 89 30.04 9.68 2.60
CA LYS A 89 29.69 10.13 3.99
C LYS A 89 28.28 10.73 4.26
N LEU A 90 27.48 11.00 3.24
CA LEU A 90 26.21 11.71 3.27
C LEU A 90 25.01 10.77 3.43
N HIS A 91 25.16 9.51 3.04
CA HIS A 91 24.05 8.55 2.98
C HIS A 91 24.29 7.35 3.90
N VAL A 92 24.19 7.60 5.21
CA VAL A 92 24.33 6.58 6.27
C VAL A 92 23.23 5.50 6.17
N CYS A 93 22.07 5.85 5.62
CA CYS A 93 20.93 4.97 5.40
C CYS A 93 20.38 5.18 3.98
N PRO A 94 21.01 4.55 2.96
CA PRO A 94 20.66 4.79 1.57
C PRO A 94 19.32 4.13 1.21
N GLY A 95 18.56 4.80 0.35
CA GLY A 95 17.32 4.30 -0.22
C GLY A 95 17.33 4.27 -1.74
N TYR A 96 16.34 3.61 -2.32
CA TYR A 96 16.04 3.60 -3.75
C TYR A 96 14.56 3.88 -3.97
N LYS A 97 14.23 4.44 -5.13
CA LYS A 97 12.87 4.82 -5.48
C LYS A 97 12.08 3.64 -6.04
N VAL A 98 10.85 3.50 -5.57
CA VAL A 98 9.89 2.54 -6.12
C VAL A 98 8.61 3.27 -6.49
N MET A 99 8.01 2.89 -7.61
CA MET A 99 6.69 3.31 -8.01
C MET A 99 5.67 2.27 -7.53
N GLU A 100 4.81 2.69 -6.62
CA GLU A 100 3.69 1.88 -6.15
C GLU A 100 2.47 2.13 -7.04
N TYR A 101 1.90 1.06 -7.59
CA TYR A 101 0.64 1.06 -8.29
C TYR A 101 -0.46 0.37 -7.48
N ASP A 102 -1.55 1.08 -7.22
CA ASP A 102 -2.78 0.57 -6.61
C ASP A 102 -3.96 1.01 -7.48
N ARG A 103 -4.59 0.03 -8.16
CA ARG A 103 -5.72 0.29 -9.07
C ARG A 103 -7.00 0.75 -8.36
N PHE A 104 -7.09 0.57 -7.05
CA PHE A 104 -8.25 0.90 -6.23
C PHE A 104 -8.03 2.20 -5.43
N ARG A 105 -7.03 2.99 -5.83
CA ARG A 105 -6.65 4.25 -5.20
C ARG A 105 -6.51 5.34 -6.25
N ILE A 106 -6.79 6.58 -5.85
CA ILE A 106 -6.51 7.79 -6.62
C ILE A 106 -5.67 8.73 -5.75
N PRO A 107 -4.45 9.11 -6.19
CA PRO A 107 -3.80 8.68 -7.42
C PRO A 107 -3.45 7.17 -7.39
N SER A 108 -3.51 6.54 -8.56
CA SER A 108 -3.22 5.10 -8.69
C SER A 108 -1.72 4.81 -8.58
N MET A 109 -0.88 5.78 -8.94
CA MET A 109 0.58 5.68 -8.84
C MET A 109 1.11 6.62 -7.78
N MET A 110 2.02 6.14 -6.95
CA MET A 110 2.70 6.93 -5.93
C MET A 110 4.19 6.58 -5.89
N LEU A 111 5.04 7.60 -5.81
CA LEU A 111 6.48 7.43 -5.63
C LEU A 111 6.78 7.19 -4.14
N GLN A 112 7.53 6.14 -3.86
CA GLN A 112 8.00 5.80 -2.51
C GLN A 112 9.51 5.55 -2.50
N VAL A 113 10.09 5.51 -1.30
CA VAL A 113 11.49 5.13 -1.07
C VAL A 113 11.58 3.84 -0.26
N HIS A 114 12.38 2.89 -0.71
CA HIS A 114 12.73 1.69 0.04
C HIS A 114 14.18 1.76 0.51
N CYS A 115 14.46 1.31 1.73
CA CYS A 115 15.82 1.32 2.26
C CYS A 115 16.61 0.13 1.71
N LYS A 116 17.85 0.38 1.31
CA LYS A 116 18.77 -0.65 0.81
C LYS A 116 19.31 -1.52 1.94
N CYS A 117 19.45 -0.94 3.14
CA CYS A 117 20.10 -1.55 4.28
C CYS A 117 19.13 -1.71 5.46
N ASN A 118 19.37 -2.73 6.29
CA ASN A 118 18.68 -2.89 7.58
C ASN A 118 19.38 -2.12 8.72
N GLY A 119 20.70 -1.95 8.61
CA GLY A 119 21.53 -1.19 9.55
C GLY A 119 22.09 0.06 8.91
N CYS A 120 22.58 0.97 9.75
CA CYS A 120 23.22 2.20 9.32
C CYS A 120 24.70 1.98 9.01
N LEU A 121 25.12 2.44 7.84
CA LEU A 121 26.50 2.33 7.38
C LEU A 121 27.42 3.19 8.25
N GLY A 122 28.46 2.58 8.83
CA GLY A 122 29.34 3.27 9.79
C GLY A 122 28.69 3.55 11.15
N SER A 123 27.54 2.96 11.46
CA SER A 123 26.87 3.07 12.77
C SER A 123 26.16 1.76 13.11
N PRO A 124 26.89 0.73 13.60
CA PRO A 124 26.36 -0.62 13.81
C PRO A 124 25.22 -0.69 14.83
N ASP A 125 25.17 0.24 15.78
CA ASP A 125 24.14 0.30 16.83
C ASP A 125 22.84 1.01 16.39
N LYS A 126 22.75 1.41 15.12
CA LYS A 126 21.59 2.12 14.57
C LYS A 126 20.89 1.32 13.49
N ALA A 127 19.56 1.42 13.48
CA ALA A 127 18.71 0.80 12.48
C ALA A 127 18.44 1.79 11.33
N CYS A 128 18.47 1.29 10.11
CA CYS A 128 18.08 2.03 8.91
C CYS A 128 16.62 1.71 8.62
N VAL A 129 15.75 2.71 8.78
CA VAL A 129 14.29 2.54 8.67
C VAL A 129 13.68 3.53 7.69
N ARG A 130 12.54 3.15 7.11
CA ARG A 130 11.76 4.03 6.24
C ARG A 130 11.17 5.16 7.07
N LEU A 131 11.36 6.39 6.59
CA LEU A 131 10.60 7.56 7.04
C LEU A 131 9.30 7.61 6.25
N PHE A 132 8.21 7.86 6.97
CA PHE A 132 6.89 7.90 6.37
C PHE A 132 6.26 9.26 6.56
N TYR A 133 5.53 9.69 5.54
CA TYR A 133 4.54 10.75 5.64
C TYR A 133 3.16 10.17 5.33
N TYR A 134 2.13 10.87 5.77
CA TYR A 134 0.75 10.54 5.43
C TYR A 134 0.25 11.47 4.34
N THR A 135 -0.48 10.93 3.38
CA THR A 135 -1.13 11.76 2.36
C THR A 135 -2.54 11.33 2.16
N ARG A 136 -3.38 12.27 1.75
CA ARG A 136 -4.78 12.01 1.51
C ARG A 136 -4.97 11.48 0.10
N VAL A 137 -5.66 10.36 0.01
CA VAL A 137 -6.03 9.70 -1.24
C VAL A 137 -7.52 9.43 -1.26
N LEU A 138 -8.06 9.08 -2.42
CA LEU A 138 -9.37 8.45 -2.52
C LEU A 138 -9.16 6.95 -2.68
N ARG A 139 -9.81 6.14 -1.85
CA ARG A 139 -9.79 4.68 -1.98
C ARG A 139 -11.18 4.16 -2.32
N VAL A 140 -11.21 3.14 -3.17
CA VAL A 140 -12.40 2.34 -3.40
C VAL A 140 -12.70 1.54 -2.13
N THR A 141 -13.89 1.75 -1.59
CA THR A 141 -14.40 1.06 -0.39
C THR A 141 -15.48 0.04 -0.72
N GLY A 142 -16.02 0.09 -1.93
CA GLY A 142 -17.10 -0.78 -2.33
C GLY A 142 -17.51 -0.61 -3.78
N CYS A 143 -18.57 -1.32 -4.14
CA CYS A 143 -19.28 -1.17 -5.38
C CYS A 143 -20.77 -1.12 -5.08
N ASN A 144 -21.46 -0.12 -5.62
CA ASN A 144 -22.90 0.03 -5.40
C ASN A 144 -23.71 -0.90 -6.32
N GLU A 145 -25.01 -0.99 -6.08
CA GLU A 145 -25.96 -1.82 -6.84
C GLU A 145 -25.97 -1.52 -8.34
N LYS A 146 -25.54 -0.32 -8.75
CA LYS A 146 -25.45 0.10 -10.15
C LYS A 146 -24.11 -0.29 -10.81
N GLY A 147 -23.27 -1.04 -10.12
CA GLY A 147 -21.95 -1.45 -10.62
C GLY A 147 -20.94 -0.31 -10.69
N VAL A 148 -21.08 0.72 -9.85
CA VAL A 148 -20.16 1.87 -9.79
C VAL A 148 -19.37 1.84 -8.49
N TYR A 149 -18.06 2.08 -8.57
CA TYR A 149 -17.21 2.14 -7.39
C TYR A 149 -17.67 3.24 -6.42
N VAL A 150 -17.68 2.88 -5.14
CA VAL A 150 -17.83 3.80 -4.01
C VAL A 150 -16.44 4.16 -3.53
N CYS A 151 -16.15 5.45 -3.39
CA CYS A 151 -14.83 5.96 -3.02
C CYS A 151 -14.93 6.91 -1.82
N ASP A 152 -14.00 6.75 -0.87
CA ASP A 152 -13.89 7.58 0.32
C ASP A 152 -12.48 8.14 0.51
N TYR A 153 -12.35 9.19 1.32
CA TYR A 153 -11.06 9.78 1.67
C TYR A 153 -10.31 8.91 2.68
N PHE A 154 -9.03 8.65 2.40
CA PHE A 154 -8.14 7.87 3.25
C PHE A 154 -6.79 8.55 3.45
N TRP A 155 -6.19 8.33 4.62
CA TRP A 155 -4.81 8.68 4.91
C TRP A 155 -3.89 7.50 4.59
N GLU A 156 -3.16 7.60 3.49
CA GLU A 156 -2.20 6.63 3.00
C GLU A 156 -0.83 6.86 3.64
N LYS A 157 -0.18 5.79 4.11
CA LYS A 157 1.22 5.84 4.56
C LYS A 157 2.14 5.75 3.35
N VAL A 158 3.04 6.71 3.20
CA VAL A 158 3.95 6.77 2.04
C VAL A 158 5.37 6.95 2.53
N SER A 159 6.27 6.08 2.09
CA SER A 159 7.69 6.20 2.44
C SER A 159 8.35 7.29 1.60
N ASN A 160 8.82 8.37 2.23
CA ASN A 160 9.52 9.47 1.55
C ASN A 160 11.05 9.41 1.66
N GLY A 161 11.58 8.55 2.51
CA GLY A 161 13.02 8.50 2.74
C GLY A 161 13.44 7.36 3.66
N CYS A 162 14.73 7.33 3.96
CA CYS A 162 15.35 6.37 4.86
C CYS A 162 16.22 7.12 5.86
N VAL A 163 16.12 6.75 7.14
CA VAL A 163 16.80 7.45 8.24
C VAL A 163 17.42 6.49 9.21
N CYS A 164 18.47 6.95 9.88
CA CYS A 164 19.11 6.23 10.97
C CYS A 164 18.49 6.58 12.31
N ILE A 165 17.95 5.57 12.99
CA ILE A 165 17.44 5.70 14.36
C ILE A 165 18.26 4.83 15.31
N LYS A 166 18.28 5.22 16.59
CA LYS A 166 18.86 4.37 17.64
C LYS A 166 18.06 3.07 17.70
N ASN A 167 18.76 1.94 17.77
CA ASN A 167 18.10 0.64 17.85
C ASN A 167 17.63 0.41 19.29
N ASP A 168 16.44 0.88 19.65
CA ASP A 168 15.88 0.77 21.01
C ASP A 168 15.42 -0.66 21.37
N ARG A 169 16.02 -1.70 20.76
CA ARG A 169 15.80 -3.11 21.11
C ARG A 169 16.30 -3.50 22.51
N GLN A 170 16.68 -2.54 23.35
CA GLN A 170 16.85 -2.73 24.80
C GLN A 170 15.59 -2.37 25.63
N THR A 171 14.50 -1.84 25.04
CA THR A 171 13.31 -1.40 25.82
C THR A 171 11.96 -1.86 25.24
N MET A 172 11.88 -3.08 24.68
CA MET A 172 10.60 -3.74 24.44
C MET A 172 10.54 -5.02 25.29
N PRO A 173 9.73 -5.07 26.37
CA PRO A 173 9.54 -6.31 27.11
C PRO A 173 8.83 -7.31 26.20
N ARG A 174 9.40 -8.53 26.12
CA ARG A 174 8.73 -9.66 25.50
C ARG A 174 7.54 -10.04 26.39
N GLY A 175 6.33 -9.72 25.94
CA GLY A 175 5.07 -10.22 26.48
C GLY A 175 4.40 -11.10 25.44
#